data_AF-A0AAU8D0Z2-F1
#
_entry.id   AF-A0AAU8D0Z2-F1
#
_cell.length_a   1.000
_cell.length_b   1.000
_cell.length_c   1.000
_cell.angle_alpha   90.00
_cell.angle_beta   90.00
_cell.angle_gamma   90.00
#
_symmetry.space_group_name_H-M   'P 1'
#
loop_
_entity.id
_entity.type
_entity.pdbx_description
1 polymer ?
#
loop_
_entity_poly.entity_id
_entity_poly.type
_entity_poly.pdbx_seq_one_letter_code
_entity_poly.pdbx_strand_id
1 'polypeptide(L)'
;MGLVLALLRHGAEADGLSARGEAAGGGFTSATWIGADGAPAPYGDDKFEATPLETSRVEGRDVPTRWRLALSDRGLDITVSALNTHAWMGLSIPYGKGPVRVNGTHHGKGYLEMTGYQRRP
;
A
#
# COMPACT_ATOMS: atom_id res chain seq x y z
N MET A 1 -11.32 0.57 6.49
CA MET A 1 -10.18 -0.33 6.83
C MET A 1 -8.94 0.21 6.13
N GLY A 2 -7.81 0.40 6.82
CA GLY A 2 -6.74 1.27 6.33
C GLY A 2 -5.52 0.55 5.77
N LEU A 3 -5.10 0.96 4.57
CA LEU A 3 -3.81 0.73 3.95
C LEU A 3 -2.99 2.02 4.06
N VAL A 4 -1.76 1.96 4.57
CA VAL A 4 -0.75 3.02 4.40
C VAL A 4 0.44 2.38 3.71
N LEU A 5 0.82 2.89 2.54
CA LEU A 5 1.94 2.39 1.77
C LEU A 5 2.93 3.51 1.48
N ALA A 6 4.19 3.27 1.85
CA ALA A 6 5.32 4.06 1.42
C ALA A 6 6.16 3.25 0.44
N LEU A 7 6.18 3.66 -0.82
CA LEU A 7 7.02 3.05 -1.85
C LEU A 7 8.37 3.79 -1.88
N LEU A 8 9.45 3.07 -1.58
CA LEU A 8 10.81 3.59 -1.56
C LEU A 8 11.65 2.78 -2.56
N ARG A 9 12.05 3.41 -3.67
CA ARG A 9 12.89 2.75 -4.68
C ARG A 9 14.35 3.15 -4.56
N HIS A 10 15.17 2.28 -5.15
CA HIS A 10 16.62 2.27 -5.16
C HIS A 10 17.08 2.62 -6.60
N GLY A 11 17.82 3.72 -6.77
CA GLY A 11 18.33 4.20 -8.06
C GLY A 11 18.33 5.73 -8.15
N ALA A 12 19.16 6.31 -9.02
CA ALA A 12 19.56 7.72 -8.98
C ALA A 12 18.57 8.74 -9.60
N GLU A 13 17.43 8.32 -10.15
CA GLU A 13 16.51 9.23 -10.88
C GLU A 13 15.01 8.98 -10.58
N ALA A 14 14.66 8.26 -9.52
CA ALA A 14 13.31 7.67 -9.44
C ALA A 14 12.34 8.45 -8.55
N ASP A 15 11.20 8.79 -9.14
CA ASP A 15 10.02 9.27 -8.44
C ASP A 15 9.52 8.27 -7.34
N GLY A 16 8.98 8.80 -6.24
CA GLY A 16 8.40 8.06 -5.12
C GLY A 16 6.87 8.16 -5.06
N LEU A 17 6.25 7.30 -4.24
CA LEU A 17 4.80 7.34 -3.97
C LEU A 17 4.53 7.04 -2.50
N SER A 18 3.85 7.97 -1.82
CA SER A 18 3.21 7.74 -0.53
C SER A 18 1.71 7.69 -0.74
N ALA A 19 1.04 6.65 -0.26
CA ALA A 19 -0.40 6.52 -0.44
C ALA A 19 -1.11 5.93 0.78
N ARG A 20 -2.35 6.34 0.97
CA ARG A 20 -3.26 5.81 1.98
C ARG A 20 -4.59 5.53 1.31
N GLY A 21 -5.22 4.41 1.65
CA GLY A 21 -6.51 4.07 1.05
C GLY A 21 -7.26 3.03 1.85
N GLU A 22 -8.55 2.92 1.57
CA GLU A 22 -9.33 1.75 1.97
C GLU A 22 -9.48 0.78 0.80
N ALA A 23 -9.68 -0.50 1.10
CA ALA A 23 -10.04 -1.47 0.07
C ALA A 23 -11.36 -1.04 -0.61
N ALA A 24 -11.44 -1.23 -1.92
CA ALA A 24 -12.52 -0.76 -2.81
C ALA A 24 -13.93 -0.73 -2.17
N GLY A 25 -14.64 0.40 -2.33
CA GLY A 25 -16.00 0.60 -1.83
C GLY A 25 -16.39 2.03 -1.44
N GLY A 26 -15.83 3.07 -2.06
CA GLY A 26 -16.15 4.48 -1.76
C GLY A 26 -15.52 5.03 -0.48
N GLY A 27 -14.44 4.40 0.00
CA GLY A 27 -13.64 4.91 1.11
C GLY A 27 -12.58 5.93 0.68
N PHE A 28 -12.04 6.67 1.65
CA PHE A 28 -10.99 7.68 1.44
C PHE A 28 -9.74 7.11 0.76
N THR A 29 -9.17 7.87 -0.17
CA THR A 29 -7.88 7.57 -0.81
C THR A 29 -7.06 8.83 -0.98
N SER A 30 -5.76 8.77 -0.69
CA SER A 30 -4.84 9.88 -0.92
C SER A 30 -3.50 9.35 -1.39
N ALA A 31 -2.89 10.06 -2.33
CA ALA A 31 -1.57 9.74 -2.83
C ALA A 31 -0.73 11.01 -2.98
N THR A 32 0.58 10.89 -2.78
CA THR A 32 1.56 11.94 -3.09
C THR A 32 2.64 11.31 -3.94
N TRP A 33 2.73 11.76 -5.19
CA TRP A 33 3.88 11.49 -6.02
C TRP A 33 5.03 12.39 -5.58
N ILE A 34 6.23 11.85 -5.49
CA ILE A 34 7.42 12.60 -5.11
C ILE A 34 8.31 12.57 -6.33
N GLY A 35 8.54 13.72 -6.97
CA GLY A 35 9.43 13.80 -8.13
C GLY A 35 10.85 13.35 -7.79
N ALA A 36 11.66 13.03 -8.81
CA ALA A 36 13.08 12.75 -8.67
C ALA A 36 13.86 13.93 -8.05
N ASP A 37 13.33 15.15 -8.20
CA ASP A 37 13.79 16.39 -7.57
C ASP A 37 13.31 16.55 -6.11
N GLY A 38 12.53 15.59 -5.61
CA GLY A 38 11.91 15.61 -4.29
C GLY A 38 10.61 16.43 -4.21
N ALA A 39 10.15 17.04 -5.31
CA ALA A 39 8.96 17.87 -5.28
C ALA A 39 7.68 17.04 -5.09
N PRO A 40 6.83 17.36 -4.09
CA PRO A 40 5.59 16.64 -3.87
C PRO A 40 4.49 17.11 -4.84
N ALA A 41 3.79 16.14 -5.43
CA ALA A 41 2.56 16.34 -6.20
C ALA A 41 1.43 15.52 -5.55
N PRO A 42 0.58 16.15 -4.73
CA PRO A 42 -0.52 15.47 -4.05
C PRO A 42 -1.69 15.18 -5.00
N TYR A 43 -2.38 14.09 -4.73
CA TYR A 43 -3.59 13.61 -5.41
C TYR A 43 -4.68 13.38 -4.36
N GLY A 44 -5.86 13.94 -4.64
CA GLY A 44 -7.04 13.80 -3.79
C GLY A 44 -7.74 12.45 -3.96
N ASP A 45 -8.94 12.37 -3.42
CA ASP A 45 -9.81 11.21 -3.55
C ASP A 45 -10.07 10.83 -5.02
N ASP A 46 -10.41 9.56 -5.26
CA ASP A 46 -10.73 8.97 -6.57
C ASP A 46 -9.60 8.98 -7.61
N LYS A 47 -8.40 9.49 -7.27
CA LYS A 47 -7.22 9.45 -8.14
C LYS A 47 -6.35 8.23 -7.93
N PHE A 48 -6.34 7.71 -6.70
CA PHE A 48 -5.53 6.55 -6.32
C PHE A 48 -6.45 5.37 -6.01
N GLU A 49 -6.19 4.24 -6.64
CA GLU A 49 -6.94 3.01 -6.40
C GLU A 49 -6.07 1.99 -5.68
N ALA A 50 -6.60 1.41 -4.61
CA ALA A 50 -6.00 0.29 -3.89
C ALA A 50 -6.94 -0.91 -3.88
N THR A 51 -6.62 -1.92 -4.68
CA THR A 51 -7.45 -3.13 -4.83
C THR A 51 -6.75 -4.33 -4.20
N PRO A 52 -7.36 -5.00 -3.20
CA PRO A 52 -6.87 -6.28 -2.70
C PRO A 52 -6.78 -7.32 -3.83
N LEU A 53 -5.66 -8.03 -3.91
CA LEU A 53 -5.47 -9.17 -4.83
C LEU A 53 -5.41 -10.50 -4.09
N GLU A 54 -4.86 -10.51 -2.87
CA GLU A 54 -4.71 -11.71 -2.06
C GLU A 54 -4.84 -11.37 -0.58
N THR A 55 -5.53 -12.24 0.14
CA THR A 55 -5.78 -12.12 1.58
C THR A 55 -5.15 -13.29 2.31
N SER A 56 -4.40 -13.00 3.37
CA SER A 56 -3.81 -14.00 4.25
C SER A 56 -4.55 -14.07 5.58
N ARG A 57 -4.68 -15.28 6.14
CA ARG A 57 -5.18 -15.50 7.50
C ARG A 57 -4.04 -15.27 8.49
N VAL A 58 -4.14 -14.23 9.31
CA VAL A 58 -3.11 -13.85 10.29
C VAL A 58 -3.75 -13.75 11.67
N GLU A 59 -3.40 -14.65 12.59
CA GLU A 59 -3.89 -14.64 13.97
C GLU A 59 -5.43 -14.50 14.08
N GLY A 60 -6.18 -15.21 13.23
CA GLY A 60 -7.65 -15.17 13.21
C GLY A 60 -8.26 -13.99 12.45
N ARG A 61 -7.47 -13.24 11.67
CA ARG A 61 -7.88 -12.08 10.88
C ARG A 61 -7.64 -12.34 9.41
N ASP A 62 -8.49 -11.79 8.55
CA ASP A 62 -8.28 -11.81 7.11
C ASP A 62 -7.68 -10.46 6.69
N VAL A 63 -6.41 -10.49 6.29
CA VAL A 63 -5.62 -9.28 5.99
C VAL A 63 -5.14 -9.35 4.54
N PRO A 64 -5.44 -8.36 3.69
CA PRO A 64 -4.89 -8.31 2.34
C PRO A 64 -3.38 -8.07 2.37
N THR A 65 -2.63 -9.02 1.84
CA THR A 65 -1.16 -9.01 1.83
C THR A 65 -0.59 -8.78 0.43
N ARG A 66 -1.45 -8.81 -0.58
CA ARG A 66 -1.14 -8.42 -1.94
C ARG A 66 -2.19 -7.45 -2.47
N TRP A 67 -1.71 -6.40 -3.12
CA TRP A 67 -2.54 -5.29 -3.61
C TRP A 67 -2.14 -4.93 -5.04
N ARG A 68 -3.13 -4.52 -5.85
CA ARG A 68 -2.91 -3.72 -7.05
C ARG A 68 -3.12 -2.27 -6.68
N LEU A 69 -2.15 -1.43 -7.03
CA LEU A 69 -2.24 0.01 -6.88
C LEU A 69 -2.20 0.68 -8.24
N ALA A 70 -3.10 1.63 -8.45
CA ALA A 70 -3.15 2.42 -9.68
C ALA A 70 -3.21 3.92 -9.40
N LEU A 71 -2.48 4.68 -10.21
CA LEU A 71 -2.55 6.14 -10.31
C LEU A 71 -2.38 6.51 -11.79
N SER A 72 -3.51 6.55 -12.50
CA SER A 72 -3.54 6.71 -13.96
C SER A 72 -2.87 8.00 -14.42
N ASP A 73 -2.99 9.09 -13.66
CA ASP A 73 -2.36 10.39 -13.93
C ASP A 73 -0.81 10.31 -13.98
N ARG A 74 -0.21 9.23 -13.49
CA ARG A 74 1.25 8.94 -13.54
C ARG A 74 1.60 7.68 -14.31
N GLY A 75 0.64 7.02 -14.97
CA GLY A 75 0.86 5.73 -15.63
C GLY A 75 1.30 4.62 -14.66
N LEU A 76 0.97 4.76 -13.37
CA LEU A 76 1.31 3.78 -12.36
C LEU A 76 0.23 2.70 -12.29
N ASP A 77 0.64 1.45 -12.49
CA ASP A 77 -0.14 0.26 -12.24
C ASP A 77 0.82 -0.83 -11.76
N ILE A 78 0.77 -1.10 -10.46
CA ILE A 78 1.73 -1.96 -9.79
C ILE A 78 1.04 -2.97 -8.89
N THR A 79 1.67 -4.12 -8.75
CA THR A 79 1.41 -5.08 -7.68
C THR A 79 2.39 -4.85 -6.54
N VAL A 80 1.85 -4.78 -5.32
CA VAL A 80 2.59 -4.74 -4.08
C VAL A 80 2.36 -6.03 -3.30
N SER A 81 3.43 -6.67 -2.84
CA SER A 81 3.34 -7.95 -2.11
C SER A 81 4.15 -7.90 -0.82
N ALA A 82 3.50 -8.20 0.31
CA ALA A 82 4.17 -8.36 1.60
C ALA A 82 5.21 -9.47 1.54
N LEU A 83 6.43 -9.18 2.00
CA LEU A 83 7.49 -10.20 2.08
C LEU A 83 7.28 -11.15 3.27
N ASN A 84 6.69 -10.64 4.35
CA ASN A 84 6.26 -11.44 5.50
C ASN A 84 4.78 -11.13 5.77
N THR A 85 3.91 -12.08 5.42
CA THR A 85 2.46 -11.97 5.62
C THR A 85 2.04 -12.02 7.08
N HIS A 86 2.90 -12.50 7.98
CA HIS A 86 2.65 -12.63 9.42
C HIS A 86 3.28 -11.49 10.23
N ALA A 87 3.73 -10.41 9.59
CA ALA A 87 4.32 -9.25 10.25
C ALA A 87 3.25 -8.40 10.96
N TRP A 88 2.64 -8.97 12.01
CA TRP A 88 1.51 -8.43 12.74
C TRP A 88 1.81 -8.38 14.24
N MET A 89 1.28 -7.35 14.91
CA MET A 89 1.41 -7.16 16.35
C MET A 89 0.03 -7.17 17.00
N GLY A 90 -0.14 -8.05 18.00
CA GLY A 90 -1.35 -8.20 18.80
C GLY A 90 -1.56 -7.12 19.86
N LEU A 91 -1.36 -5.85 19.51
CA LEU A 91 -1.61 -4.70 20.40
C LEU A 91 -3.12 -4.43 20.53
N SER A 92 -3.48 -3.53 21.46
CA SER A 92 -4.88 -3.09 21.66
C SER A 92 -5.51 -2.56 20.37
N ILE A 93 -4.70 -1.93 19.51
CA ILE A 93 -5.02 -1.67 18.11
C ILE A 93 -4.15 -2.60 17.27
N PRO A 94 -4.72 -3.68 16.67
CA PRO A 94 -3.98 -4.59 15.81
C PRO A 94 -3.31 -3.84 14.65
N TYR A 95 -2.02 -4.11 14.48
CA TYR A 95 -1.17 -3.37 13.55
C TYR A 95 -0.25 -4.33 12.79
N GLY A 96 -0.22 -4.21 11.47
CA GLY A 96 0.72 -4.91 10.61
C GLY A 96 1.68 -3.93 9.95
N LYS A 97 2.98 -4.26 9.93
CA LYS A 97 3.98 -3.50 9.17
C LYS A 97 5.06 -4.41 8.65
N GLY A 98 5.38 -4.29 7.36
CA GLY A 98 6.47 -5.07 6.79
C GLY A 98 6.96 -4.55 5.46
N PRO A 99 8.16 -4.99 5.06
CA PRO A 99 8.69 -4.68 3.74
C PRO A 99 7.87 -5.36 2.65
N VAL A 100 7.78 -4.69 1.50
CA VAL A 100 7.08 -5.19 0.32
C VAL A 100 7.97 -5.21 -0.91
N ARG A 101 7.61 -6.08 -1.85
CA ARG A 101 8.11 -6.06 -3.23
C ARG A 101 7.09 -5.37 -4.14
N VAL A 102 7.59 -4.63 -5.12
CA VAL A 102 6.81 -3.86 -6.08
C VAL A 102 7.16 -4.30 -7.50
N ASN A 103 6.15 -4.64 -8.29
CA ASN A 103 6.28 -5.04 -9.69
C ASN A 103 5.16 -4.42 -10.54
N GLY A 104 5.33 -4.29 -11.86
CA GLY A 104 4.30 -3.75 -12.77
C GLY A 104 4.91 -2.70 -13.70
N THR A 105 4.21 -1.60 -13.94
CA THR A 105 4.78 -0.47 -14.73
C THR A 105 6.02 0.12 -14.08
N HIS A 106 6.21 -0.13 -12.78
CA HIS A 106 7.41 0.24 -12.04
C HIS A 106 7.84 -0.90 -11.10
N HIS A 107 9.14 -1.06 -10.89
CA HIS A 107 9.71 -2.07 -9.99
C HIS A 107 10.44 -1.47 -8.79
N GLY A 108 10.40 -2.13 -7.64
CA GLY A 108 11.02 -1.58 -6.44
C GLY A 108 10.68 -2.31 -5.15
N LYS A 109 10.90 -1.60 -4.04
CA LYS A 109 10.61 -2.05 -2.68
C LYS A 109 9.84 -0.95 -1.95
N GLY A 110 9.38 -1.23 -0.75
CA GLY A 110 8.69 -0.26 0.08
C GLY A 110 8.32 -0.86 1.42
N TYR A 111 7.44 -0.16 2.13
CA TYR A 111 6.84 -0.62 3.37
C TYR A 111 5.32 -0.48 3.31
N LEU A 112 4.66 -1.53 3.76
CA LEU A 112 3.23 -1.64 3.94
C LEU A 112 2.91 -1.58 5.42
N GLU A 113 1.97 -0.71 5.76
CA GLU A 113 1.38 -0.57 7.09
C GLU A 113 -0.14 -0.76 6.98
N MET A 114 -0.70 -1.51 7.93
CA MET A 114 -2.08 -1.97 7.90
C MET A 114 -2.69 -1.94 9.29
N THR A 115 -3.90 -1.37 9.39
CA THR A 115 -4.66 -1.29 10.64
C THR A 115 -6.15 -1.50 10.41
N GLY A 116 -6.90 -1.74 11.48
CA GLY A 116 -8.36 -1.87 11.40
C GLY A 116 -8.87 -3.23 10.91
N TYR A 117 -8.01 -4.26 10.86
CA TYR A 117 -8.40 -5.63 10.59
C TYR A 117 -8.75 -6.35 11.89
N GLN A 118 -10.04 -6.66 12.07
CA GLN A 118 -10.54 -7.35 13.26
C GLN A 118 -10.52 -8.87 13.07
N ARG A 119 -10.53 -9.61 14.18
CA ARG A 119 -10.70 -11.07 14.13
C ARG A 119 -12.10 -11.37 13.62
N ARG A 120 -12.19 -12.37 12.74
CA ARG A 120 -13.48 -12.96 12.39
C ARG A 120 -13.71 -14.19 13.27
N PRO A 121 -14.89 -14.33 13.91
CA PRO A 121 -15.23 -15.51 14.70
C PRO A 121 -15.18 -16.79 13.86
#